data_AF-A0A0Q0H5Y6-F1
#
_entry.id   AF-A0A0Q0H5Y6-F1
#
_cell.length_a   1.000
_cell.length_b   1.000
_cell.length_c   1.000
_cell.angle_alpha   90.00
_cell.angle_beta   90.00
_cell.angle_gamma   90.00
#
_symmetry.space_group_name_H-M   'P 1'
#
loop_
_entity.id
_entity.type
_entity.pdbx_description
1 polymer ?
#
loop_
_entity_poly.entity_id
_entity_poly.type
_entity_poly.pdbx_seq_one_letter_code
_entity_poly.pdbx_strand_id
1 'polypeptide(L)'
;MKIEELILNDNYALPLWEKRGLIPSPAPVIKKLESVTVNFLKSLKVINENSELDKSSKLDKLQKLVDQLPWDDFDTEEKEFLADVIAPEIESMGYNPWTII
;
A
#
# COMPACT_ATOMS: atom_id res chain seq x y z
N MET A 1 8.46 -8.07 -5.52
CA MET A 1 9.04 -6.75 -5.82
C MET A 1 9.82 -6.33 -4.59
N LYS A 2 10.77 -5.39 -4.68
CA LYS A 2 11.35 -4.78 -3.47
C LYS A 2 10.59 -3.49 -3.17
N ILE A 3 10.35 -3.18 -1.89
CA ILE A 3 9.79 -1.88 -1.44
C ILE A 3 10.41 -0.68 -2.18
N GLU A 4 11.71 -0.73 -2.46
CA GLU A 4 12.43 0.33 -3.18
C GLU A 4 11.93 0.55 -4.61
N GLU A 5 11.55 -0.51 -5.31
CA GLU A 5 10.99 -0.44 -6.66
C GLU A 5 9.58 0.16 -6.61
N LEU A 6 8.74 -0.28 -5.67
CA LEU A 6 7.40 0.29 -5.49
C LEU A 6 7.43 1.78 -5.14
N ILE A 7 8.40 2.24 -4.34
CA ILE A 7 8.52 3.65 -3.99
C ILE A 7 8.86 4.53 -5.21
N LEU A 8 9.58 3.97 -6.20
CA LEU A 8 10.03 4.69 -7.38
C LEU A 8 9.10 4.54 -8.59
N ASN A 9 8.29 3.49 -8.61
CA ASN A 9 7.38 3.19 -9.71
C ASN A 9 6.13 4.07 -9.70
N ASP A 10 5.63 4.36 -10.90
CA ASP A 10 4.26 4.81 -11.10
C ASP A 10 3.32 3.61 -10.94
N ASN A 11 2.89 3.36 -9.71
CA ASN A 11 2.02 2.24 -9.37
C ASN A 11 0.57 2.42 -9.85
N TYR A 12 0.24 3.58 -10.43
CA TYR A 12 -1.09 3.94 -10.89
C TYR A 12 -1.07 4.43 -12.35
N ALA A 13 -0.05 4.01 -13.12
CA ALA A 13 0.06 4.29 -14.54
C ALA A 13 -1.15 3.74 -15.31
N LEU A 14 -1.54 4.41 -16.40
CA LEU A 14 -2.67 4.03 -17.26
C LEU A 14 -2.75 2.51 -17.57
N PRO A 15 -1.65 1.82 -17.97
CA PRO A 15 -1.73 0.39 -18.27
C PRO A 15 -2.12 -0.50 -17.08
N LEU A 16 -1.96 -0.02 -15.84
CA LEU A 16 -2.32 -0.76 -14.63
C LEU A 16 -3.81 -0.66 -14.30
N TRP A 17 -4.46 0.45 -14.69
CA TRP A 17 -5.92 0.59 -14.66
C TRP A 17 -6.58 -0.25 -15.76
N GLU A 18 -6.02 -0.21 -16.98
CA GLU A 18 -6.52 -0.98 -18.12
C GLU A 18 -6.46 -2.50 -17.87
N LYS A 19 -5.42 -3.00 -17.20
CA LYS A 19 -5.31 -4.41 -16.79
C LYS A 19 -6.42 -4.84 -15.84
N ARG A 20 -7.00 -3.90 -15.08
CA ARG A 20 -8.14 -4.13 -14.18
C ARG A 20 -9.48 -3.92 -14.89
N GLY A 21 -9.48 -3.52 -16.17
CA GLY A 21 -10.68 -3.16 -16.90
C GLY A 21 -11.32 -1.84 -16.43
N LEU A 22 -10.55 -0.99 -15.75
CA LEU A 22 -11.02 0.25 -15.14
C LEU A 22 -10.63 1.47 -15.96
N ILE A 23 -11.44 2.52 -15.86
CA ILE A 23 -11.08 3.85 -16.35
C ILE A 23 -10.23 4.52 -15.26
N PRO A 24 -9.07 5.11 -15.59
CA PRO A 24 -8.26 5.80 -14.59
C PRO A 24 -9.04 6.92 -13.90
N SER A 25 -8.87 6.99 -12.58
CA SER A 25 -9.37 8.11 -11.79
C SER A 25 -8.80 9.46 -12.26
N PRO A 26 -9.44 10.58 -11.88
CA PRO A 26 -8.89 11.91 -12.15
C PRO A 26 -7.47 12.06 -11.60
N ALA A 27 -6.62 12.81 -12.32
CA ALA A 27 -5.23 13.02 -11.95
C ALA A 27 -4.98 13.47 -10.49
N PRO A 28 -5.83 14.31 -9.85
CA PRO A 28 -5.67 14.62 -8.43
C PRO A 28 -5.80 13.41 -7.51
N VAL A 29 -6.66 12.45 -7.85
CA VAL A 29 -6.87 11.23 -7.06
C VAL A 29 -5.71 10.26 -7.25
N ILE A 30 -5.25 10.09 -8.50
CA ILE A 30 -4.05 9.29 -8.80
C ILE A 30 -2.84 9.80 -8.00
N LYS A 31 -2.60 11.12 -7.99
CA LYS A 31 -1.52 11.72 -7.19
C LYS A 31 -1.67 11.46 -5.69
N LYS A 32 -2.91 11.42 -5.19
CA LYS A 32 -3.18 11.10 -3.79
C LYS A 32 -2.88 9.63 -3.49
N LEU A 33 -3.33 8.71 -4.34
CA LEU A 33 -3.02 7.28 -4.26
C LEU A 33 -1.50 7.03 -4.26
N GLU A 34 -0.77 7.65 -5.18
CA GLU A 34 0.70 7.61 -5.23
C GLU A 34 1.33 8.07 -3.92
N SER A 35 0.93 9.24 -3.43
CA SER A 35 1.49 9.81 -2.19
C SER A 35 1.20 8.92 -0.97
N VAL A 36 -0.03 8.42 -0.84
CA VAL A 36 -0.44 7.51 0.22
C VAL A 36 0.36 6.21 0.17
N THR A 37 0.51 5.63 -1.01
CA THR A 37 1.28 4.39 -1.24
C THR A 37 2.74 4.57 -0.83
N VAL A 38 3.39 5.62 -1.32
CA VAL A 38 4.80 5.88 -1.01
C VAL A 38 5.00 6.12 0.49
N ASN A 39 4.11 6.87 1.14
CA ASN A 39 4.19 7.10 2.58
C ASN A 39 3.98 5.81 3.38
N PHE A 40 3.00 4.99 3.00
CA PHE A 40 2.77 3.67 3.59
C PHE A 40 4.02 2.79 3.49
N LEU A 41 4.59 2.64 2.29
CA LEU A 41 5.75 1.78 2.05
C LEU A 41 7.00 2.25 2.80
N LYS A 42 7.22 3.56 2.93
CA LYS A 42 8.31 4.11 3.76
C LYS A 42 8.12 3.75 5.23
N SER A 43 6.90 3.92 5.76
CA SER A 43 6.58 3.54 7.14
C SER A 43 6.71 2.04 7.36
N LEU A 44 6.25 1.24 6.41
CA LEU A 44 6.35 -0.22 6.41
C LEU A 44 7.81 -0.67 6.47
N LYS A 45 8.67 -0.06 5.66
CA LYS A 45 10.12 -0.30 5.65
C LYS A 45 10.73 -0.07 7.03
N VAL A 46 10.42 1.06 7.66
CA VAL A 46 10.90 1.40 9.02
C VAL A 46 10.44 0.36 10.04
N ILE A 47 9.19 -0.11 9.98
CA ILE A 47 8.69 -1.17 10.87
C ILE A 47 9.45 -2.48 10.62
N ASN A 48 9.67 -2.85 9.36
CA ASN A 48 10.32 -4.10 9.00
C ASN A 48 11.79 -4.14 9.43
N GLU A 49 12.51 -3.05 9.23
CA GLU A 49 13.95 -2.93 9.52
C GLU A 49 14.25 -2.70 11.01
N ASN A 50 13.25 -2.37 11.82
CA ASN A 50 13.45 -2.20 13.26
C ASN A 50 13.73 -3.55 13.94
N SER A 51 14.95 -3.72 14.44
CA SER A 51 15.43 -4.93 15.13
C SER A 51 14.99 -5.03 16.59
N GLU A 52 14.49 -3.95 17.19
CA GLU A 52 13.99 -3.92 18.56
C GLU A 52 12.55 -4.44 18.67
N LEU A 53 11.84 -4.53 17.54
CA LEU A 53 10.47 -5.04 17.49
C LEU A 53 10.45 -6.53 17.19
N ASP A 54 9.74 -7.27 18.03
CA ASP A 54 9.39 -8.66 17.74
C ASP A 54 8.29 -8.76 16.67
N LYS A 55 7.99 -9.99 16.25
CA LYS A 55 6.99 -10.25 15.20
C LYS A 55 5.60 -9.73 15.59
N SER A 56 5.20 -9.88 16.85
CA SER A 56 3.90 -9.40 17.34
C SER A 56 3.82 -7.87 17.28
N SER A 57 4.85 -7.17 17.76
CA SER A 57 4.89 -5.71 17.77
C SER A 57 4.92 -5.13 16.36
N LYS A 58 5.58 -5.81 15.41
CA LYS A 58 5.55 -5.43 13.99
C LYS A 58 4.15 -5.58 13.40
N LEU A 59 3.45 -6.68 13.70
CA LEU A 59 2.06 -6.87 13.26
C LEU A 59 1.13 -5.79 13.81
N ASP A 60 1.20 -5.48 15.11
CA ASP A 60 0.37 -4.44 15.73
C ASP A 60 0.60 -3.06 15.09
N LYS A 61 1.87 -2.73 14.77
CA LYS A 61 2.20 -1.47 14.08
C LYS A 61 1.75 -1.47 12.63
N LEU A 62 1.83 -2.60 11.95
CA LEU A 62 1.33 -2.76 10.60
C LEU A 62 -0.18 -2.56 10.53
N GLN A 63 -0.95 -3.20 11.43
CA GLN A 63 -2.40 -3.02 11.51
C GLN A 63 -2.76 -1.55 11.71
N LYS A 64 -2.13 -0.88 12.67
CA LYS A 64 -2.33 0.57 12.89
C LYS A 64 -1.97 1.41 11.68
N LEU A 65 -0.95 1.03 10.93
CA LEU A 65 -0.54 1.74 9.72
C LEU A 65 -1.61 1.60 8.61
N VAL A 66 -2.21 0.42 8.49
CA VAL A 66 -3.32 0.15 7.56
C VAL A 66 -4.60 0.87 7.99
N ASP A 67 -4.94 0.87 9.28
CA ASP A 67 -6.09 1.60 9.83
C ASP A 67 -5.98 3.12 9.61
N GLN A 68 -4.76 3.65 9.51
CA GLN A 68 -4.48 5.07 9.29
C GLN A 68 -4.49 5.48 7.81
N LEU A 69 -4.63 4.53 6.88
CA LEU A 69 -4.81 4.87 5.48
C LEU A 69 -6.12 5.67 5.31
N PRO A 70 -6.15 6.67 4.41
CA PRO A 70 -7.32 7.51 4.22
C PRO A 70 -8.38 6.79 3.37
N TRP A 71 -8.88 5.65 3.86
CA TRP A 71 -9.82 4.81 3.13
C TRP A 71 -11.09 5.56 2.73
N ASP A 72 -11.58 6.47 3.56
CA ASP A 72 -12.79 7.25 3.29
C ASP A 72 -12.62 8.30 2.17
N ASP A 73 -11.38 8.58 1.78
CA ASP A 73 -11.07 9.54 0.72
C ASP A 73 -11.11 8.94 -0.69
N PHE A 74 -11.26 7.62 -0.79
CA PHE A 74 -11.20 6.85 -2.04
C PHE A 74 -12.53 6.15 -2.30
N ASP A 75 -12.86 5.92 -3.57
CA ASP A 75 -13.97 5.05 -3.95
C ASP A 75 -13.58 3.56 -3.88
N THR A 76 -14.52 2.67 -4.18
CA THR A 76 -14.25 1.22 -4.12
C THR A 76 -13.10 0.77 -5.01
N GLU A 77 -13.02 1.28 -6.25
CA GLU A 77 -12.01 0.87 -7.23
C GLU A 77 -10.61 1.34 -6.79
N GLU A 78 -10.53 2.56 -6.27
CA GLU A 78 -9.30 3.16 -5.76
C GLU A 78 -8.81 2.46 -4.48
N LYS A 79 -9.71 2.07 -3.59
CA LYS A 79 -9.37 1.28 -2.39
C LYS A 79 -8.82 -0.09 -2.76
N GLU A 80 -9.48 -0.79 -3.68
CA GLU A 80 -9.04 -2.11 -4.15
C GLU A 80 -7.68 -2.02 -4.85
N PHE A 81 -7.46 -1.00 -5.68
CA PHE A 81 -6.17 -0.79 -6.32
C PHE A 81 -5.08 -0.47 -5.26
N LEU A 82 -5.35 0.41 -4.30
CA LEU A 82 -4.40 0.67 -3.21
C LEU A 82 -4.04 -0.62 -2.45
N ALA A 83 -5.04 -1.42 -2.10
CA ALA A 83 -4.87 -2.70 -1.40
C ALA A 83 -3.99 -3.66 -2.21
N ASP A 84 -4.26 -3.84 -3.50
CA ASP A 84 -3.48 -4.65 -4.42
C ASP A 84 -2.01 -4.23 -4.49
N VAL A 85 -1.75 -2.90 -4.48
CA VAL A 85 -0.40 -2.37 -4.61
C VAL A 85 0.42 -2.62 -3.36
N ILE A 86 -0.18 -2.52 -2.17
CA ILE A 86 0.53 -2.67 -0.89
C ILE A 86 0.59 -4.12 -0.39
N ALA A 87 -0.35 -4.98 -0.81
CA ALA A 87 -0.45 -6.36 -0.35
C ALA A 87 0.83 -7.20 -0.53
N PRO A 88 1.55 -7.15 -1.68
CA PRO A 88 2.78 -7.92 -1.87
C PRO A 88 3.88 -7.60 -0.86
N GLU A 89 3.94 -6.38 -0.33
CA GLU A 89 4.97 -6.00 0.64
C GLU A 89 4.58 -6.37 2.07
N ILE A 90 3.30 -6.41 2.38
CA ILE A 90 2.81 -7.01 3.62
C ILE A 90 3.12 -8.52 3.63
N GLU A 91 2.92 -9.19 2.49
CA GLU A 91 3.26 -10.59 2.31
C GLU A 91 4.78 -10.83 2.40
N SER A 92 5.60 -9.92 1.86
CA SER A 92 7.07 -10.02 1.93
C SER A 92 7.61 -9.93 3.38
N MET A 93 6.86 -9.32 4.30
CA MET A 93 7.13 -9.33 5.75
C MET A 93 6.67 -10.63 6.45
N GLY A 94 6.00 -11.53 5.75
CA GLY A 94 5.49 -12.80 6.29
C GLY A 94 4.13 -12.71 6.98
N TYR A 95 3.29 -11.75 6.58
CA TYR A 95 1.91 -11.59 7.05
C TYR A 95 0.90 -11.81 5.92
N ASN A 96 -0.36 -12.13 6.28
CA ASN A 96 -1.44 -12.23 5.30
C ASN A 96 -2.13 -10.85 5.13
N PRO A 97 -1.97 -10.16 3.98
CA PRO A 97 -2.53 -8.82 3.78
C PRO A 97 -4.05 -8.77 3.91
N TRP A 98 -4.75 -9.81 3.46
CA TRP A 98 -6.23 -9.86 3.44
C TRP A 98 -6.88 -10.09 4.81
N THR A 99 -6.07 -10.28 5.84
CA THR A 99 -6.51 -10.31 7.25
C THR A 99 -6.24 -9.00 7.97
N ILE A 100 -5.64 -8.03 7.28
CA ILE A 100 -5.16 -6.77 7.83
C ILE A 100 -5.85 -5.58 7.14
N ILE A 101 -6.03 -5.66 5.82
CA ILE A 101 -6.70 -4.66 4.97
C ILE A 101 -8.22 -4.85 5.02
#